data_AF-A0A2X3FBQ8-F1
#
_entry.id   AF-A0A2X3FBQ8-F1
#
_cell.length_a   1.000
_cell.length_b   1.000
_cell.length_c   1.000
_cell.angle_alpha   90.00
_cell.angle_beta   90.00
_cell.angle_gamma   90.00
#
_symmetry.space_group_name_H-M   'P 1'
#
loop_
_entity.id
_entity.type
_entity.pdbx_description
1 polymer ?
#
loop_
_entity_poly.entity_id
_entity_poly.type
_entity_poly.pdbx_seq_one_letter_code
_entity_poly.pdbx_strand_id
1 'polypeptide(L)'
;MPGYLEEEGANKTSNTETFVAIRVDIDNWRWAGVPFYLRTGKRLPTKCSEVVVYFKTPELNLFKETWQELPQNKLTIRLQPDEG
;
A
#
# COMPACT_ATOMS: atom_id res chain seq x y z
N MET A 1 -14.44 20.60 -0.45
CA MET A 1 -13.40 21.01 0.54
C MET A 1 -12.28 21.74 -0.20
N PRO A 2 -11.70 22.81 0.35
CA PRO A 2 -10.68 23.67 -0.30
C PRO A 2 -9.39 22.90 -0.63
N GLY A 3 -8.65 23.19 -1.70
CA GLY A 3 -7.35 22.56 -1.96
C GLY A 3 -6.29 22.83 -0.88
N TYR A 4 -5.17 22.07 -0.86
CA TYR A 4 -4.07 22.28 0.13
C TYR A 4 -3.56 23.73 0.17
N LEU A 5 -3.38 24.34 -1.01
CA LEU A 5 -2.99 25.74 -1.12
C LEU A 5 -4.12 26.71 -0.76
N GLU A 6 -5.36 26.26 -0.65
CA GLU A 6 -6.52 27.10 -0.32
C GLU A 6 -6.87 27.07 1.17
N GLU A 7 -6.26 26.17 1.96
CA GLU A 7 -6.45 26.09 3.41
C GLU A 7 -6.10 27.42 4.11
N GLU A 8 -6.74 27.67 5.25
CA GLU A 8 -6.44 28.84 6.08
C GLU A 8 -5.00 28.77 6.61
N GLY A 9 -4.23 29.84 6.40
CA GLY A 9 -2.80 29.88 6.74
C GLY A 9 -1.89 29.11 5.78
N ALA A 10 -2.40 28.57 4.66
CA ALA A 10 -1.57 27.88 3.68
C ALA A 10 -0.57 28.83 2.99
N ASN A 11 0.68 28.37 2.90
CA ASN A 11 1.66 29.00 2.02
C ASN A 11 1.25 28.75 0.55
N LYS A 12 0.80 29.81 -0.13
CA LYS A 12 0.27 29.75 -1.50
C LYS A 12 1.32 29.37 -2.56
N THR A 13 2.61 29.42 -2.23
CA THR A 13 3.71 29.01 -3.12
C THR A 13 4.35 27.69 -2.69
N SER A 14 3.71 26.95 -1.78
CA SER A 14 4.21 25.66 -1.28
C SER A 14 4.22 24.60 -2.37
N ASN A 15 5.33 23.88 -2.48
CA ASN A 15 5.43 22.61 -3.23
C ASN A 15 5.61 21.44 -2.25
N THR A 16 4.98 21.51 -1.07
CA THR A 16 5.03 20.43 -0.09
C THR A 16 4.01 19.36 -0.43
N GLU A 17 4.48 18.12 -0.40
CA GLU A 17 3.71 16.97 -0.84
C GLU A 17 2.61 16.62 0.18
N THR A 18 1.40 16.37 -0.32
CA THR A 18 0.28 15.86 0.49
C THR A 18 0.05 14.36 0.31
N PHE A 19 0.80 13.73 -0.59
CA PHE A 19 0.79 12.30 -0.87
C PHE A 19 2.19 11.85 -1.29
N VAL A 20 2.58 10.65 -0.87
CA VAL A 20 3.81 10.01 -1.32
C VAL A 20 3.58 8.52 -1.50
N ALA A 21 4.18 7.96 -2.56
CA ALA A 21 4.28 6.53 -2.78
C ALA A 21 5.71 6.18 -3.16
N ILE A 22 6.31 5.24 -2.44
CA ILE A 22 7.69 4.81 -2.67
C ILE A 22 7.78 3.29 -2.69
N ARG A 23 8.80 2.82 -3.40
CA ARG A 23 9.31 1.45 -3.28
C ARG A 23 10.62 1.51 -2.51
N VAL A 24 10.79 0.60 -1.56
CA VAL A 24 12.04 0.37 -0.86
C VAL A 24 12.36 -1.12 -0.88
N ASP A 25 13.64 -1.44 -0.87
CA ASP A 25 14.13 -2.82 -0.79
C ASP A 25 14.97 -2.93 0.50
N ILE A 26 14.76 -4.00 1.27
CA ILE A 26 15.50 -4.24 2.52
C ILE A 26 16.69 -5.14 2.20
N ASP A 27 17.90 -4.60 2.32
CA ASP A 27 19.14 -5.30 1.97
C ASP A 27 19.57 -6.26 3.11
N ASN A 28 18.83 -7.36 3.24
CA ASN A 28 19.22 -8.50 4.05
C ASN A 28 18.71 -9.82 3.44
N TRP A 29 19.24 -10.93 3.93
CA TRP A 29 18.94 -12.26 3.40
C TRP A 29 17.45 -12.63 3.50
N ARG A 30 16.73 -12.11 4.49
CA ARG A 30 15.32 -12.47 4.76
C ARG A 30 14.36 -11.82 3.76
N TRP A 31 14.75 -10.67 3.21
CA TRP A 31 13.94 -9.82 2.32
C TRP A 31 14.58 -9.56 0.96
N ALA A 32 15.70 -10.22 0.65
CA ALA A 32 16.32 -10.16 -0.66
C ALA A 32 15.31 -10.43 -1.78
N GLY A 33 15.17 -9.46 -2.69
CA GLY A 33 14.24 -9.52 -3.82
C GLY A 33 12.76 -9.29 -3.47
N VAL A 34 12.43 -8.90 -2.23
CA VAL A 34 11.06 -8.58 -1.80
C VAL A 34 10.88 -7.06 -1.72
N PRO A 35 10.14 -6.43 -2.67
CA PRO A 35 9.91 -4.99 -2.62
C PRO A 35 8.86 -4.64 -1.56
N PHE A 36 9.10 -3.55 -0.84
CA PHE A 36 8.15 -2.94 0.09
C PHE A 36 7.61 -1.67 -0.54
N TYR A 37 6.28 -1.58 -0.66
CA TYR A 37 5.60 -0.39 -1.15
C TYR A 37 4.99 0.36 0.02
N LEU A 38 5.33 1.63 0.17
CA LEU A 38 4.77 2.51 1.17
C LEU A 38 3.96 3.60 0.48
N ARG A 39 2.72 3.81 0.94
CA ARG A 39 1.84 4.88 0.48
C ARG A 39 1.24 5.60 1.68
N THR A 40 1.26 6.92 1.65
CA THR A 40 0.55 7.73 2.65
C THR A 40 0.13 9.05 2.03
N GLY A 41 -0.97 9.60 2.50
CA GLY A 41 -1.45 10.89 2.03
C GLY A 41 -2.58 11.45 2.84
N LYS A 42 -2.87 12.72 2.57
CA LYS A 42 -4.01 13.46 3.12
C LYS A 42 -5.16 13.41 2.13
N ARG A 43 -6.40 13.57 2.65
CA ARG A 43 -7.64 13.61 1.85
C ARG A 43 -7.83 12.41 0.91
N LEU A 44 -7.35 11.24 1.34
CA LEU A 44 -7.67 9.99 0.68
C LEU A 44 -9.13 9.58 0.98
N PRO A 45 -9.75 8.73 0.13
CA PRO A 45 -11.16 8.36 0.29
C PRO A 45 -11.52 7.72 1.63
N THR A 46 -10.54 7.15 2.33
CA THR A 46 -10.75 6.42 3.59
C THR A 46 -9.58 6.67 4.53
N LYS A 47 -9.87 6.89 5.82
CA LYS A 47 -8.86 6.84 6.88
C LYS A 47 -8.55 5.37 7.14
N CYS A 48 -7.36 4.92 6.77
CA CYS A 48 -6.92 3.54 6.99
C CYS A 48 -5.41 3.51 7.22
N SER A 49 -4.97 2.63 8.12
CA SER A 49 -3.58 2.21 8.27
C SER A 49 -3.56 0.68 8.19
N GLU A 50 -2.93 0.15 7.14
CA GLU A 50 -2.94 -1.28 6.84
C GLU A 50 -1.55 -1.74 6.38
N VAL A 51 -1.23 -2.99 6.68
CA VAL A 51 -0.10 -3.73 6.11
C VAL A 51 -0.66 -4.88 5.32
N VAL A 52 -0.35 -4.96 4.02
CA VAL A 52 -0.81 -6.04 3.16
C VAL A 52 0.39 -6.86 2.69
N VAL A 53 0.45 -8.12 3.13
CA VAL A 53 1.46 -9.08 2.70
C VAL A 53 0.91 -9.91 1.55
N TYR A 54 1.64 -9.92 0.45
CA TYR A 54 1.33 -10.63 -0.77
C TYR A 54 2.20 -11.90 -0.86
N PHE A 55 1.60 -13.09 -0.80
CA PHE A 55 2.34 -14.36 -0.86
C PHE A 55 2.58 -14.77 -2.31
N LYS A 56 3.70 -15.43 -2.62
CA LYS A 56 3.94 -15.93 -3.97
C LYS A 56 2.87 -16.96 -4.36
N THR A 57 2.39 -16.90 -5.60
CA THR A 57 1.55 -17.95 -6.17
C THR A 57 2.36 -19.24 -6.24
N PRO A 58 1.78 -20.41 -5.90
CA PRO A 58 2.47 -21.68 -6.06
C PRO A 58 2.85 -21.91 -7.53
N GLU A 59 4.01 -22.53 -7.75
CA GLU A 59 4.54 -22.81 -9.09
C GLU A 59 3.62 -23.75 -9.89
N LEU A 60 2.92 -24.65 -9.19
CA LEU A 60 1.97 -25.59 -9.78
C LEU A 60 0.53 -25.22 -9.41
N ASN A 61 -0.27 -24.90 -10.43
CA ASN A 61 -1.72 -24.75 -10.30
C ASN A 61 -2.41 -26.09 -10.60
N LEU A 62 -2.88 -26.77 -9.56
CA LEU A 62 -3.63 -28.03 -9.67
C LEU A 62 -5.09 -27.84 -10.08
N PHE A 63 -5.60 -26.60 -10.03
CA PHE A 63 -7.00 -26.27 -10.30
C PHE A 63 -7.17 -25.54 -11.64
N LYS A 64 -6.23 -25.71 -12.60
CA LYS A 64 -6.24 -25.00 -13.90
C LYS A 64 -7.54 -25.12 -14.69
N GLU A 65 -8.25 -26.22 -14.54
CA GLU A 65 -9.52 -26.46 -15.22
C GLU A 65 -10.66 -25.56 -14.69
N THR A 66 -10.58 -25.16 -13.41
CA THR A 66 -11.57 -24.27 -12.77
C THR A 66 -11.06 -22.83 -12.67
N TRP A 67 -9.76 -22.65 -12.44
CA TRP A 67 -9.08 -21.37 -12.27
C TRP A 67 -7.84 -21.38 -13.13
N GLN A 68 -7.86 -20.69 -14.29
CA GLN A 68 -6.67 -20.60 -15.15
C GLN A 68 -5.48 -19.99 -14.39
N GLU A 69 -5.74 -18.97 -13.56
CA GLU A 69 -4.76 -18.36 -12.67
C GLU A 69 -5.26 -18.42 -11.22
N LEU A 70 -4.38 -18.83 -10.30
CA LEU A 70 -4.71 -18.84 -8.88
C LEU A 70 -4.61 -17.41 -8.33
N PRO A 71 -5.64 -16.93 -7.61
CA PRO A 71 -5.55 -15.64 -6.94
C PRO A 71 -4.42 -15.68 -5.91
N GLN A 72 -3.71 -14.56 -5.79
CA GLN A 72 -2.64 -14.43 -4.83
C GLN A 72 -3.20 -14.39 -3.40
N ASN A 73 -2.67 -15.24 -2.51
CA ASN A 73 -2.99 -15.15 -1.10
C ASN A 73 -2.50 -13.82 -0.52
N LYS A 74 -3.33 -13.19 0.31
CA LYS A 74 -3.03 -11.93 0.98
C LYS A 74 -3.29 -12.06 2.48
N LEU A 75 -2.36 -11.56 3.29
CA LEU A 75 -2.60 -11.30 4.70
C LEU A 75 -2.68 -9.78 4.87
N THR A 76 -3.87 -9.30 5.20
CA THR A 76 -4.09 -7.90 5.54
C THR A 76 -4.13 -7.78 7.05
N ILE A 77 -3.32 -6.89 7.59
CA ILE A 77 -3.31 -6.51 9.00
C ILE A 77 -3.79 -5.07 9.04
N ARG A 78 -4.96 -4.82 9.62
CA ARG A 78 -5.50 -3.47 9.76
C ARG A 78 -5.13 -2.93 11.13
N LEU A 79 -4.40 -1.82 11.12
CA LEU A 79 -3.98 -1.12 12.32
C LEU A 79 -5.06 -0.14 12.78
N GLN A 80 -5.66 0.62 11.86
CA GLN A 80 -6.76 1.54 12.17
C GLN A 80 -7.61 1.87 10.93
N PRO A 81 -8.88 2.29 11.10
CA PRO A 81 -9.73 2.04 12.27
C PRO A 81 -10.09 0.54 12.33
N ASP A 82 -10.70 0.09 13.43
CA ASP A 82 -11.19 -1.28 13.60
C ASP A 82 -10.06 -2.32 13.49
N GLU A 83 -9.23 -2.39 14.53
CA GLU A 83 -8.07 -3.26 14.65
C GLU A 83 -8.42 -4.74 14.38
N GLY A 84 -7.73 -5.41 13.45
CA GLY A 84 -7.96 -6.82 13.10
C GLY A 84 -7.17 -7.37 11.91
#